data_AF-A0A9P5NZ87-F1
#
_entry.id   AF-A0A9P5NZ87-F1
#
_cell.length_a   1.000
_cell.length_b   1.000
_cell.length_c   1.000
_cell.angle_alpha   90.00
_cell.angle_beta   90.00
_cell.angle_gamma   90.00
#
_symmetry.space_group_name_H-M   'P 1'
#
loop_
_entity.id
_entity.type
_entity.pdbx_description
1 polymer ?
#
loop_
_entity_poly.entity_id
_entity_poly.type
_entity_poly.pdbx_seq_one_letter_code
_entity_poly.pdbx_strand_id
1 'polypeptide(L)'
;MPPPSDAGTSATVLDDTTEVALVKENLDLLASCTEDVKEMETFFLAKESKPELELSQHIDICGRLQESLRSLRDTLCHRRQMGAEEWHVRSSSWHQKYSKRLLSLRITLERLGNLRQRVEQQPTLRPRQSRAILTKLEQHEAKLADLASKYSVAFTRLKLRHLHYLLTEAHKRAKEQKAAQKTRLMSKASFERMWMMGKTFRADLRHAFNDLRQEIYNSGPRSGRNTSAP
;
A
#
# COMPACT_ATOMS: atom_id res chain seq x y z
N MET A 1 -20.59 -13.37 40.81
CA MET A 1 -20.09 -12.30 39.92
C MET A 1 -18.57 -12.39 39.86
N PRO A 2 -17.98 -12.72 38.71
CA PRO A 2 -16.59 -12.40 38.41
C PRO A 2 -16.49 -11.05 37.67
N PRO A 3 -15.40 -10.28 37.85
CA PRO A 3 -15.20 -8.96 37.22
C PRO A 3 -14.76 -9.07 35.74
N PRO A 4 -14.86 -7.97 34.96
CA PRO A 4 -14.80 -8.00 33.51
C PRO A 4 -13.36 -7.98 33.00
N SER A 5 -13.09 -8.70 31.92
CA SER A 5 -11.86 -8.53 31.14
C SER A 5 -12.17 -8.76 29.68
N ASP A 6 -12.55 -7.68 29.02
CA ASP A 6 -12.22 -7.46 27.62
C ASP A 6 -12.03 -5.95 27.43
N ALA A 7 -10.87 -5.47 27.92
CA ALA A 7 -10.28 -4.24 27.40
C ALA A 7 -9.86 -4.53 25.95
N GLY A 8 -10.85 -4.47 25.04
CA GLY A 8 -10.60 -4.45 23.62
C GLY A 8 -9.60 -3.34 23.34
N THR A 9 -8.42 -3.74 22.88
CA THR A 9 -7.33 -2.85 22.51
C THR A 9 -7.91 -1.85 21.51
N SER A 10 -8.19 -0.64 21.98
CA SER A 10 -8.69 0.44 21.14
C SER A 10 -7.62 0.70 20.10
N ALA A 11 -7.83 0.15 18.91
CA ALA A 11 -6.92 0.28 17.81
C ALA A 11 -6.86 1.76 17.44
N THR A 12 -5.75 2.40 17.79
CA THR A 12 -5.54 3.83 17.60
C THR A 12 -5.67 4.16 16.12
N VAL A 13 -6.82 4.73 15.76
CA VAL A 13 -7.01 5.35 14.46
C VAL A 13 -6.17 6.62 14.49
N LEU A 14 -5.22 6.73 13.57
CA LEU A 14 -4.34 7.89 13.53
C LEU A 14 -5.13 9.10 13.02
N ASP A 15 -4.94 10.25 13.66
CA ASP A 15 -5.34 11.52 13.06
C ASP A 15 -4.48 11.83 11.84
N ASP A 16 -4.92 12.78 11.00
CA ASP A 16 -4.28 13.06 9.73
C ASP A 16 -2.84 13.62 9.90
N THR A 17 -2.56 14.36 10.98
CA THR A 17 -1.22 14.91 11.25
C THR A 17 -0.25 13.79 11.62
N THR A 18 -0.65 12.93 12.57
CA THR A 18 0.14 11.78 13.01
C THR A 18 0.35 10.79 11.87
N GLU A 19 -0.66 10.59 11.02
CA GLU A 19 -0.55 9.72 9.85
C GLU A 19 0.46 10.24 8.83
N VAL A 20 0.43 11.54 8.49
CA VAL A 20 1.40 12.15 7.56
C VAL A 20 2.82 12.06 8.11
N ALA A 21 3.00 12.33 9.41
CA ALA A 21 4.31 12.19 10.06
C ALA A 21 4.82 10.74 9.97
N LEU A 22 3.95 9.76 10.22
CA LEU A 22 4.30 8.34 10.17
C LEU A 22 4.55 7.83 8.74
N VAL A 23 3.87 8.39 7.72
CA VAL A 23 4.19 8.12 6.32
C VAL A 23 5.59 8.60 5.99
N LYS A 24 5.97 9.81 6.43
CA LYS A 24 7.33 10.34 6.25
C LYS A 24 8.36 9.46 6.93
N GLU A 25 8.15 9.12 8.20
CA GLU A 25 9.04 8.24 8.97
C GLU A 25 9.22 6.88 8.27
N ASN A 26 8.13 6.26 7.81
CA ASN A 26 8.22 4.99 7.08
C ASN A 26 8.96 5.12 5.75
N LEU A 27 8.83 6.23 5.03
CA LEU A 27 9.59 6.47 3.80
C LEU A 27 11.10 6.59 4.08
N ASP A 28 11.47 7.26 5.16
CA ASP A 28 12.87 7.38 5.59
C ASP A 28 13.42 6.00 5.99
N LEU A 29 12.66 5.23 6.78
CA LEU A 29 13.01 3.85 7.16
C LEU A 29 13.13 2.91 5.94
N LEU A 30 12.23 3.04 4.95
CA LEU A 30 12.31 2.26 3.71
C LEU A 30 13.59 2.57 2.94
N ALA A 31 13.99 3.84 2.88
CA ALA A 31 15.25 4.23 2.24
C ALA A 31 16.45 3.58 2.94
N SER A 32 16.53 3.69 4.28
CA SER A 32 17.60 3.05 5.06
C SER A 32 17.60 1.52 4.91
N CYS A 33 16.44 0.87 5.07
CA CYS A 33 16.34 -0.59 4.93
C CYS A 33 16.70 -1.09 3.52
N THR A 34 16.45 -0.28 2.48
CA THR A 34 16.84 -0.64 1.11
C THR A 34 18.35 -0.72 0.97
N GLU A 35 19.08 0.24 1.55
CA GLU A 35 20.55 0.20 1.56
C GLU A 35 21.07 -0.91 2.49
N ASP A 36 20.48 -1.09 3.67
CA ASP A 36 20.82 -2.17 4.60
C ASP A 36 20.74 -3.56 3.93
N VAL A 37 19.68 -3.81 3.15
CA VAL A 37 19.49 -5.10 2.46
C VAL A 37 20.52 -5.29 1.34
N LYS A 38 20.90 -4.23 0.61
CA LYS A 38 21.98 -4.30 -0.40
C LYS A 38 23.33 -4.58 0.23
N GLU A 39 23.61 -3.96 1.37
CA GLU A 39 24.83 -4.22 2.14
C GLU A 39 24.89 -5.67 2.63
N MET A 40 23.76 -6.20 3.16
CA MET A 40 23.66 -7.61 3.55
C MET A 40 23.84 -8.55 2.35
N GLU A 41 23.22 -8.26 1.20
CA GLU A 41 23.40 -9.03 -0.03
C GLU A 41 24.87 -9.07 -0.46
N THR A 42 25.53 -7.92 -0.49
CA THR A 42 26.96 -7.80 -0.81
C THR A 42 27.82 -8.60 0.19
N PHE A 43 27.48 -8.54 1.48
CA PHE A 43 28.15 -9.34 2.51
C PHE A 43 27.98 -10.84 2.26
N PHE A 44 26.78 -11.31 1.93
CA PHE A 44 26.53 -12.72 1.66
C PHE A 44 27.27 -13.20 0.41
N LEU A 45 27.25 -12.42 -0.67
CA LEU A 45 28.04 -12.69 -1.89
C LEU A 45 29.54 -12.81 -1.58
N ALA A 46 30.09 -11.89 -0.79
CA ALA A 46 31.50 -11.94 -0.42
C ALA A 46 31.86 -13.20 0.39
N LYS A 47 30.93 -13.69 1.23
CA LYS A 47 31.12 -14.87 2.09
C LYS A 47 30.79 -16.20 1.41
N GLU A 48 29.98 -16.20 0.35
CA GLU A 48 29.61 -17.39 -0.45
C GLU A 48 30.84 -18.05 -1.10
N SER A 49 31.93 -17.31 -1.27
CA SER A 49 33.26 -17.85 -1.63
C SER A 49 33.80 -18.91 -0.66
N LYS A 50 33.16 -19.10 0.51
CA LYS A 50 33.46 -20.17 1.48
C LYS A 50 32.45 -21.31 1.35
N PRO A 51 32.87 -22.51 0.88
CA PRO A 51 31.96 -23.65 0.61
C PRO A 51 31.15 -24.15 1.80
N GLU A 52 31.57 -23.83 3.03
CA GLU A 52 30.95 -24.29 4.28
C GLU A 52 29.66 -23.53 4.64
N LEU A 53 29.41 -22.39 4.00
CA LEU A 53 28.26 -21.53 4.24
C LEU A 53 27.46 -21.42 2.95
N GLU A 54 26.50 -22.31 2.74
CA GLU A 54 25.50 -22.16 1.67
C GLU A 54 24.68 -20.88 1.94
N LEU A 55 24.98 -19.80 1.20
CA LEU A 55 24.38 -18.46 1.36
C LEU A 55 23.57 -18.00 0.14
N SER A 56 23.48 -18.81 -0.91
CA SER A 56 22.70 -18.49 -2.13
C SER A 56 21.26 -18.10 -1.82
N GLN A 57 20.62 -18.80 -0.88
CA GLN A 57 19.27 -18.50 -0.43
C GLN A 57 19.14 -17.14 0.27
N HIS A 58 20.21 -16.69 0.95
CA HIS A 58 20.25 -15.35 1.57
C HIS A 58 20.32 -14.24 0.52
N ILE A 59 20.99 -14.49 -0.59
CA ILE A 59 21.08 -13.55 -1.71
C ILE A 59 19.70 -13.46 -2.39
N ASP A 60 19.08 -14.59 -2.69
CA ASP A 60 17.74 -14.64 -3.29
C ASP A 60 16.68 -13.93 -2.43
N ILE A 61 16.70 -14.12 -1.11
CA ILE A 61 15.76 -13.45 -0.21
C ILE A 61 16.04 -11.95 -0.11
N CYS A 62 17.31 -11.52 -0.17
CA CYS A 62 17.66 -10.10 -0.26
C CYS A 62 17.10 -9.45 -1.53
N GLY A 63 17.16 -10.13 -2.67
CA GLY A 63 16.53 -9.67 -3.92
C GLY A 63 15.02 -9.46 -3.77
N ARG A 64 14.31 -10.46 -3.23
CA ARG A 64 12.86 -10.36 -2.98
C ARG A 64 12.49 -9.28 -1.95
N LEU A 65 13.32 -9.10 -0.92
CA LEU A 65 13.17 -8.02 0.04
C LEU A 65 13.27 -6.65 -0.63
N GLN A 66 14.25 -6.44 -1.52
CA GLN A 66 14.40 -5.18 -2.25
C GLN A 66 13.18 -4.87 -3.13
N GLU A 67 12.60 -5.88 -3.79
CA GLU A 67 11.36 -5.71 -4.55
C GLU A 67 10.18 -5.28 -3.67
N SER A 68 10.01 -5.95 -2.53
CA SER A 68 8.96 -5.61 -1.56
C SER A 68 9.14 -4.21 -0.98
N LEU A 69 10.36 -3.82 -0.63
CA LEU A 69 10.70 -2.48 -0.14
C LEU A 69 10.42 -1.41 -1.19
N ARG A 70 10.78 -1.66 -2.47
CA ARG A 70 10.48 -0.77 -3.60
C ARG A 70 8.98 -0.58 -3.77
N SER A 71 8.22 -1.67 -3.80
CA SER A 71 6.75 -1.62 -3.94
C SER A 71 6.09 -0.81 -2.81
N LEU A 72 6.54 -1.00 -1.57
CA LEU A 72 6.08 -0.22 -0.41
C LEU A 72 6.44 1.27 -0.54
N ARG A 73 7.66 1.58 -0.97
CA ARG A 73 8.12 2.95 -1.19
C ARG A 73 7.26 3.64 -2.24
N ASP A 74 7.03 3.01 -3.38
CA ASP A 74 6.21 3.57 -4.46
C ASP A 74 4.79 3.87 -3.98
N THR A 75 4.23 2.94 -3.21
CA THR A 75 2.88 3.09 -2.65
C THR A 75 2.78 4.24 -1.64
N LEU A 76 3.76 4.37 -0.73
CA LEU A 76 3.78 5.47 0.24
C LEU A 76 4.14 6.82 -0.40
N CYS A 77 4.97 6.83 -1.44
CA CYS A 77 5.22 8.03 -2.25
C CYS A 77 3.94 8.51 -2.92
N HIS A 78 3.14 7.59 -3.48
CA HIS A 78 1.83 7.90 -4.04
C HIS A 78 0.89 8.48 -2.97
N ARG A 79 0.82 7.86 -1.78
CA ARG A 79 0.07 8.43 -0.65
C ARG A 79 0.50 9.85 -0.32
N ARG A 80 1.80 10.15 -0.29
CA ARG A 80 2.34 11.49 0.01
C ARG A 80 1.92 12.53 -1.04
N GLN A 81 1.70 12.12 -2.28
CA GLN A 81 1.26 12.98 -3.38
C GLN A 81 -0.27 13.08 -3.49
N MET A 82 -1.00 12.22 -2.77
CA MET A 82 -2.45 12.15 -2.81
C MET A 82 -3.09 13.42 -2.23
N GLY A 83 -3.96 14.04 -3.02
CA GLY A 83 -4.72 15.22 -2.60
C GLY A 83 -5.79 14.89 -1.55
N ALA A 84 -6.23 15.94 -0.83
CA ALA A 84 -7.28 15.81 0.16
C ALA A 84 -8.55 15.19 -0.43
N GLU A 85 -9.00 15.63 -1.61
CA GLU A 85 -10.25 15.14 -2.22
C GLU A 85 -10.26 13.61 -2.43
N GLU A 86 -9.15 13.03 -2.89
CA GLU A 86 -9.01 11.59 -3.03
C GLU A 86 -8.94 10.89 -1.67
N TRP A 87 -8.23 11.48 -0.71
CA TRP A 87 -8.12 10.92 0.64
C TRP A 87 -9.45 10.89 1.40
N HIS A 88 -10.31 11.89 1.20
CA HIS A 88 -11.56 12.06 1.95
C HIS A 88 -12.65 11.03 1.62
N VAL A 89 -12.54 10.31 0.50
CA VAL A 89 -13.52 9.24 0.15
C VAL A 89 -13.26 7.92 0.91
N ARG A 90 -12.27 7.89 1.80
CA ARG A 90 -11.97 6.73 2.65
C ARG A 90 -13.12 6.49 3.64
N SER A 91 -13.43 5.22 3.87
CA SER A 91 -14.35 4.84 4.96
C SER A 91 -13.59 4.71 6.27
N SER A 92 -14.24 4.91 7.42
CA SER A 92 -13.61 4.77 8.73
C SER A 92 -12.95 3.39 8.92
N SER A 93 -13.60 2.33 8.43
CA SER A 93 -13.06 0.96 8.44
C SER A 93 -11.82 0.77 7.55
N TRP A 94 -11.71 1.52 6.45
CA TRP A 94 -10.53 1.52 5.60
C TRP A 94 -9.39 2.24 6.33
N HIS A 95 -9.67 3.41 6.91
CA HIS A 95 -8.68 4.23 7.62
C HIS A 95 -8.08 3.47 8.80
N GLN A 96 -8.92 2.81 9.62
CA GLN A 96 -8.44 1.97 10.73
C GLN A 96 -7.51 0.84 10.26
N LYS A 97 -7.83 0.16 9.16
CA LYS A 97 -6.98 -0.90 8.60
C LYS A 97 -5.66 -0.34 8.07
N TYR A 98 -5.70 0.83 7.45
CA TYR A 98 -4.54 1.53 6.94
C TYR A 98 -3.61 1.99 8.08
N SER A 99 -4.14 2.64 9.11
CA SER A 99 -3.38 3.05 10.31
C SER A 99 -2.65 1.87 10.96
N LYS A 100 -3.34 0.73 11.14
CA LYS A 100 -2.73 -0.50 11.67
C LYS A 100 -1.57 -1.00 10.79
N ARG A 101 -1.72 -0.92 9.47
CA ARG A 101 -0.66 -1.34 8.53
C ARG A 101 0.53 -0.39 8.56
N LEU A 102 0.33 0.92 8.73
CA LEU A 102 1.43 1.88 8.84
C LEU A 102 2.28 1.62 10.06
N LEU A 103 1.63 1.40 11.21
CA LEU A 103 2.33 1.04 12.44
C LEU A 103 3.03 -0.32 12.30
N SER A 104 2.35 -1.31 11.71
CA SER A 104 2.96 -2.63 11.46
C SER A 104 4.16 -2.55 10.52
N LEU A 105 4.12 -1.67 9.51
CA LEU A 105 5.22 -1.45 8.59
C LEU A 105 6.43 -0.88 9.33
N ARG A 106 6.23 0.20 10.10
CA ARG A 106 7.28 0.82 10.90
C ARG A 106 8.01 -0.20 11.77
N ILE A 107 7.27 -0.97 12.56
CA ILE A 107 7.83 -2.01 13.44
C ILE A 107 8.60 -3.06 12.63
N THR A 108 8.11 -3.43 11.44
CA THR A 108 8.77 -4.42 10.59
C THR A 108 10.09 -3.89 10.04
N LEU A 109 10.14 -2.62 9.63
CA LEU A 109 11.33 -1.95 9.11
C LEU A 109 12.38 -1.74 10.20
N GLU A 110 11.99 -1.24 11.38
CA GLU A 110 12.89 -1.10 12.54
C GLU A 110 13.55 -2.45 12.90
N ARG A 111 12.77 -3.54 12.88
CA ARG A 111 13.29 -4.89 13.13
C ARG A 111 14.23 -5.39 12.03
N LEU A 112 13.96 -5.03 10.77
CA LEU A 112 14.84 -5.37 9.64
C LEU A 112 16.18 -4.62 9.73
N GLY A 113 16.17 -3.32 10.04
CA GLY A 113 17.40 -2.55 10.28
C GLY A 113 18.24 -3.11 11.43
N ASN A 114 17.58 -3.55 12.52
CA ASN A 114 18.25 -4.25 13.62
C ASN A 114 18.86 -5.60 13.20
N LEU A 115 18.30 -6.28 12.20
CA LEU A 115 18.88 -7.52 11.67
C LEU A 115 20.20 -7.24 10.93
N ARG A 116 20.28 -6.19 10.13
CA ARG A 116 21.52 -5.75 9.47
C ARG A 116 22.63 -5.50 10.49
N GLN A 117 22.34 -4.78 11.58
CA GLN A 117 23.33 -4.51 12.63
C GLN A 117 23.89 -5.81 13.23
N ARG A 118 23.03 -6.82 13.42
CA ARG A 118 23.46 -8.13 13.93
C ARG A 118 24.32 -8.92 12.94
N VAL A 119 24.06 -8.80 11.64
CA VAL A 119 24.86 -9.43 10.60
C VAL A 119 26.26 -8.80 10.56
N GLU A 120 26.34 -7.47 10.59
CA GLU A 120 27.59 -6.71 10.51
C GLU A 120 28.50 -6.90 11.73
N GLN A 121 27.92 -6.92 12.94
CA GLN A 121 28.66 -7.13 14.19
C GLN A 121 29.25 -8.53 14.32
N GLN A 122 28.95 -9.46 13.41
CA GLN A 122 29.44 -10.83 13.45
C GLN A 122 30.53 -11.07 12.38
N PRO A 123 31.83 -11.08 12.76
CA PRO A 123 32.93 -11.26 11.81
C PRO A 123 32.91 -12.65 11.15
N THR A 124 32.34 -13.65 11.82
CA THR A 124 32.13 -15.01 11.30
C THR A 124 30.71 -15.49 11.62
N LEU A 125 29.99 -15.93 10.58
CA LEU A 125 28.69 -16.55 10.73
C LEU A 125 28.86 -18.06 10.89
N ARG A 126 28.50 -18.61 12.05
CA ARG A 126 28.42 -20.07 12.23
C ARG A 126 27.21 -20.62 11.48
N PRO A 127 27.20 -21.90 11.06
CA PRO A 127 26.09 -22.47 10.30
C PRO A 127 24.71 -22.30 10.97
N ARG A 128 24.62 -22.47 12.30
CA ARG A 128 23.38 -22.25 13.05
C ARG A 128 22.90 -20.79 13.02
N GLN A 129 23.82 -19.84 13.06
CA GLN A 129 23.50 -18.42 12.98
C GLN A 129 23.07 -18.03 11.56
N SER A 130 23.77 -18.55 10.54
CA SER A 130 23.40 -18.37 9.13
C SER A 130 21.96 -18.81 8.88
N ARG A 131 21.58 -20.02 9.34
CA ARG A 131 20.18 -20.50 9.24
C ARG A 131 19.19 -19.62 9.99
N ALA A 132 19.54 -19.16 11.19
CA ALA A 132 18.66 -18.28 11.96
C ALA A 132 18.45 -16.91 11.28
N ILE A 133 19.50 -16.36 10.65
CA ILE A 133 19.42 -15.13 9.85
C ILE A 133 18.52 -15.37 8.64
N LEU A 134 18.69 -16.49 7.92
CA LEU A 134 17.86 -16.84 6.77
C LEU A 134 16.37 -16.88 7.14
N THR A 135 16.02 -17.64 8.19
CA THR A 135 14.65 -17.73 8.68
C THR A 135 14.08 -16.36 9.06
N LYS A 136 14.90 -15.45 9.57
CA LYS A 136 14.45 -14.08 9.87
C LYS A 136 14.24 -13.26 8.61
N LEU A 137 15.14 -13.33 7.63
CA LEU A 137 14.96 -12.67 6.35
C LEU A 137 13.68 -13.16 5.64
N GLU A 138 13.41 -14.47 5.66
CA GLU A 138 12.16 -15.06 5.13
C GLU A 138 10.92 -14.51 5.83
N GLN A 139 10.94 -14.42 7.17
CA GLN A 139 9.84 -13.83 7.93
C GLN A 139 9.62 -12.36 7.60
N HIS A 140 10.69 -11.60 7.41
CA HIS A 140 10.61 -10.18 7.02
C HIS A 140 10.09 -10.02 5.60
N GLU A 141 10.57 -10.83 4.67
CA GLU A 141 10.15 -10.81 3.26
C GLU A 141 8.67 -11.12 3.15
N ALA A 142 8.20 -12.23 3.73
CA ALA A 142 6.79 -12.61 3.68
C ALA A 142 5.89 -11.51 4.28
N LYS A 143 6.35 -10.87 5.37
CA LYS A 143 5.60 -9.79 6.01
C LYS A 143 5.55 -8.52 5.17
N LEU A 144 6.66 -8.13 4.54
CA LEU A 144 6.74 -6.95 3.69
C LEU A 144 5.97 -7.15 2.39
N ALA A 145 6.06 -8.33 1.77
CA ALA A 145 5.27 -8.70 0.59
C ALA A 145 3.76 -8.67 0.88
N ASP A 146 3.32 -9.23 2.01
CA ASP A 146 1.92 -9.16 2.46
C ASP A 146 1.46 -7.70 2.66
N LEU A 147 2.28 -6.86 3.29
CA LEU A 147 1.98 -5.45 3.47
C LEU A 147 1.90 -4.72 2.13
N ALA A 148 2.86 -4.94 1.22
CA ALA A 148 2.90 -4.33 -0.11
C ALA A 148 1.63 -4.64 -0.91
N SER A 149 1.25 -5.92 -0.96
CA SER A 149 0.01 -6.38 -1.59
C SER A 149 -1.23 -5.72 -0.96
N LYS A 150 -1.31 -5.69 0.37
CA LYS A 150 -2.43 -5.06 1.09
C LYS A 150 -2.53 -3.56 0.86
N TYR A 151 -1.41 -2.86 0.74
CA TYR A 151 -1.40 -1.44 0.40
C TYR A 151 -1.82 -1.19 -1.03
N SER A 152 -1.23 -1.91 -2.00
CA SER A 152 -1.60 -1.81 -3.41
C SER A 152 -3.10 -1.98 -3.62
N VAL A 153 -3.68 -3.05 -3.07
CA VAL A 153 -5.13 -3.30 -3.15
C VAL A 153 -5.93 -2.20 -2.44
N ALA A 154 -5.48 -1.73 -1.29
CA ALA A 154 -6.19 -0.70 -0.53
C ALA A 154 -6.25 0.65 -1.27
N PHE A 155 -5.14 1.08 -1.88
CA PHE A 155 -5.06 2.32 -2.64
C PHE A 155 -5.78 2.23 -3.99
N THR A 156 -5.66 1.10 -4.68
CA THR A 156 -6.42 0.84 -5.92
C THR A 156 -7.93 0.94 -5.67
N ARG A 157 -8.41 0.37 -4.56
CA ARG A 157 -9.83 0.49 -4.15
C ARG A 157 -10.21 1.91 -3.73
N LEU A 158 -9.31 2.66 -3.10
CA LEU A 158 -9.56 4.06 -2.73
C LEU A 158 -9.71 4.92 -3.99
N LYS A 159 -8.81 4.76 -4.97
CA LYS A 159 -8.88 5.41 -6.27
C LYS A 159 -10.19 5.09 -7.00
N LEU A 160 -10.63 3.83 -6.98
CA LEU A 160 -11.93 3.44 -7.57
C LEU A 160 -13.10 4.15 -6.88
N ARG A 161 -13.08 4.26 -5.55
CA ARG A 161 -14.10 5.02 -4.80
C ARG A 161 -14.06 6.50 -5.15
N HIS A 162 -12.88 7.08 -5.31
CA HIS A 162 -12.73 8.48 -5.72
C HIS A 162 -13.32 8.72 -7.12
N LEU A 163 -13.03 7.86 -8.09
CA LEU A 163 -13.63 7.93 -9.43
C LEU A 163 -15.17 7.82 -9.38
N HIS A 164 -15.72 6.93 -8.54
CA HIS A 164 -17.16 6.83 -8.34
C HIS A 164 -17.76 8.09 -7.72
N TYR A 165 -17.09 8.68 -6.74
CA TYR A 165 -17.47 9.95 -6.13
C TYR A 165 -17.51 11.07 -7.18
N LEU A 166 -16.44 11.23 -7.97
CA LEU A 166 -16.36 12.22 -9.04
C LEU A 166 -17.46 12.04 -10.09
N LEU A 167 -17.79 10.80 -10.46
CA LEU A 167 -18.92 10.51 -11.35
C LEU A 167 -20.24 10.98 -10.77
N THR A 168 -20.48 10.68 -9.49
CA THR A 168 -21.71 11.04 -8.79
C THR A 168 -21.87 12.56 -8.72
N GLU A 169 -20.82 13.28 -8.33
CA GLU A 169 -20.80 14.74 -8.30
C GLU A 169 -20.98 15.35 -9.69
N ALA A 170 -20.32 14.80 -10.72
CA ALA A 170 -20.47 15.28 -12.08
C ALA A 170 -21.90 15.06 -12.62
N HIS A 171 -22.59 13.99 -12.20
CA HIS A 171 -24.00 13.78 -12.52
C HIS A 171 -24.92 14.74 -11.78
N LYS A 172 -24.64 15.05 -10.51
CA LYS A 172 -25.38 16.04 -9.71
C LYS A 172 -25.26 17.44 -10.33
N ARG A 173 -24.04 17.89 -10.64
CA ARG A 173 -23.79 19.16 -11.34
C ARG A 173 -24.52 19.25 -12.68
N ALA A 174 -24.59 18.14 -13.43
CA ALA A 174 -25.32 18.11 -14.70
C ALA A 174 -26.84 18.31 -14.51
N LYS A 175 -27.41 17.77 -13.43
CA LYS A 175 -28.83 17.99 -13.08
C LYS A 175 -29.08 19.43 -12.68
N GLU A 176 -28.18 20.02 -11.88
CA GLU A 176 -28.24 21.43 -11.45
C GLU A 176 -28.13 22.38 -12.64
N GLN A 177 -27.19 22.16 -13.57
CA GLN A 177 -27.07 22.94 -14.81
C GLN A 177 -28.34 22.90 -15.66
N LYS A 178 -28.96 21.72 -15.80
CA LYS A 178 -30.25 21.57 -16.48
C LYS A 178 -31.36 22.35 -15.78
N ALA A 179 -31.38 22.35 -14.45
CA ALA A 179 -32.36 23.13 -13.68
C ALA A 179 -32.13 24.63 -13.85
N ALA A 180 -30.88 25.10 -13.77
CA ALA A 180 -30.50 26.51 -13.95
C ALA A 180 -30.83 27.04 -15.35
N GLN A 181 -30.68 26.20 -16.39
CA GLN A 181 -31.12 26.56 -17.74
C GLN A 181 -32.64 26.71 -17.81
N LYS A 182 -33.40 25.79 -17.19
CA LYS A 182 -34.87 25.86 -17.14
C LYS A 182 -35.37 27.12 -16.43
N THR A 183 -34.69 27.53 -15.36
CA THR A 183 -34.99 28.78 -14.63
C THR A 183 -34.40 30.03 -15.29
N ARG A 184 -33.82 29.91 -16.50
CA ARG A 184 -33.19 30.99 -17.28
C ARG A 184 -32.08 31.74 -16.55
N LEU A 185 -31.47 31.12 -15.53
CA LEU A 185 -30.34 31.68 -14.80
C LEU A 185 -29.01 31.60 -15.58
N MET A 186 -29.03 31.00 -16.78
CA MET A 186 -27.87 30.88 -17.66
C MET A 186 -28.24 31.14 -19.13
N SER A 187 -27.33 31.77 -19.87
CA SER A 187 -27.48 31.94 -21.32
C SER A 187 -27.31 30.62 -22.07
N LYS A 188 -28.00 30.48 -23.21
CA LYS A 188 -27.98 29.26 -24.03
C LYS A 188 -26.56 28.87 -24.48
N ALA A 189 -25.76 29.83 -24.94
CA ALA A 189 -24.39 29.58 -25.39
C ALA A 189 -23.43 29.20 -24.24
N SER A 190 -23.66 29.72 -23.03
CA SER A 190 -22.90 29.30 -21.84
C SER A 190 -23.26 27.88 -21.43
N PHE A 191 -24.56 27.58 -21.41
CA PHE A 191 -25.06 26.24 -21.14
C PHE A 191 -24.51 25.19 -22.11
N GLU A 192 -24.56 25.43 -23.42
CA GLU A 192 -24.08 24.46 -24.42
C GLU A 192 -22.60 24.13 -24.26
N ARG A 193 -21.75 25.14 -24.01
CA ARG A 193 -20.32 24.93 -23.75
C ARG A 193 -20.09 24.09 -22.49
N MET A 194 -20.69 24.49 -21.37
CA MET A 194 -20.56 23.76 -20.11
C MET A 194 -21.14 22.34 -20.18
N TRP A 195 -22.23 22.16 -20.94
CA TRP A 195 -22.88 20.88 -21.14
C TRP A 195 -21.99 19.90 -21.90
N MET A 196 -21.33 20.35 -22.97
CA MET A 196 -20.42 19.53 -23.76
C MET A 196 -19.17 19.15 -22.95
N MET A 197 -18.55 20.11 -22.26
CA MET A 197 -17.42 19.82 -21.34
C MET A 197 -17.80 18.85 -20.23
N GLY A 198 -18.99 19.00 -19.63
CA GLY A 198 -19.47 18.07 -18.63
C GLY A 198 -19.74 16.67 -19.20
N LYS A 199 -20.20 16.58 -20.45
CA LYS A 199 -20.46 15.29 -21.12
C LYS A 199 -19.15 14.53 -21.39
N THR A 200 -18.12 15.20 -21.91
CA THR A 200 -16.79 14.60 -22.13
C THR A 200 -16.17 14.18 -20.82
N PHE A 201 -16.12 15.07 -19.83
CA PHE A 201 -15.57 14.76 -18.50
C PHE A 201 -16.23 13.53 -17.85
N ARG A 202 -17.56 13.42 -17.91
CA ARG A 202 -18.26 12.21 -17.41
C ARG A 202 -17.95 10.96 -18.21
N ALA A 203 -17.68 11.06 -19.51
CA ALA A 203 -17.28 9.92 -20.33
C ALA A 203 -15.90 9.44 -19.92
N ASP A 204 -14.94 10.35 -19.79
CA ASP A 204 -13.57 10.04 -19.38
C ASP A 204 -13.55 9.36 -18.00
N LEU A 205 -14.32 9.90 -17.05
CA LEU A 205 -14.47 9.27 -15.73
C LEU A 205 -15.09 7.87 -15.79
N ARG A 206 -16.04 7.60 -16.69
CA ARG A 206 -16.62 6.26 -16.87
C ARG A 206 -15.61 5.29 -17.45
N HIS A 207 -14.80 5.73 -18.41
CA HIS A 207 -13.71 4.92 -18.96
C HIS A 207 -12.69 4.57 -17.87
N ALA A 208 -12.15 5.58 -17.18
CA ALA A 208 -11.19 5.38 -16.08
C ALA A 208 -11.74 4.47 -14.96
N PHE A 209 -13.02 4.64 -14.59
CA PHE A 209 -13.67 3.79 -13.59
C PHE A 209 -13.77 2.33 -14.06
N ASN A 210 -14.20 2.12 -15.30
CA ASN A 210 -14.37 0.77 -15.85
C ASN A 210 -13.02 0.07 -16.03
N ASP A 211 -12.02 0.78 -16.53
CA ASP A 211 -10.66 0.23 -16.74
C ASP A 211 -10.07 -0.24 -15.41
N LEU A 212 -10.09 0.63 -14.39
CA LEU A 212 -9.60 0.28 -13.05
C LEU A 212 -10.42 -0.84 -12.40
N ARG A 213 -11.74 -0.85 -12.62
CA ARG A 213 -12.60 -1.93 -12.13
C ARG A 213 -12.23 -3.27 -12.76
N GLN A 214 -11.98 -3.30 -14.08
CA GLN A 214 -11.55 -4.50 -14.78
C GLN A 214 -10.17 -4.96 -14.32
N GLU A 215 -9.23 -4.03 -14.12
CA GLU A 215 -7.92 -4.33 -13.55
C GLU A 215 -8.04 -5.06 -12.21
N ILE A 216 -8.88 -4.56 -11.29
CA ILE A 216 -9.13 -5.22 -9.99
C ILE A 216 -9.73 -6.61 -10.15
N TYR A 217 -10.66 -6.81 -11.10
CA TYR A 217 -11.26 -8.12 -11.35
C TYR A 217 -10.24 -9.12 -11.93
N ASN A 218 -9.36 -8.65 -12.83
CA ASN A 218 -8.36 -9.47 -13.49
C ASN A 218 -7.17 -9.79 -12.59
N SER A 219 -6.82 -8.89 -11.67
CA SER A 219 -5.73 -9.03 -10.69
C SER A 219 -6.16 -9.71 -9.37
N GLY A 220 -7.46 -9.91 -9.16
CA GLY A 220 -7.95 -10.65 -8.01
C GLY A 220 -7.49 -12.11 -8.06
N PRO A 221 -7.19 -12.75 -6.90
CA PRO A 221 -6.95 -14.18 -6.89
C PRO A 221 -8.20 -14.85 -7.46
N ARG A 222 -8.06 -15.55 -8.60
CA ARG A 222 -9.08 -16.48 -9.09
C ARG A 222 -9.35 -17.42 -7.93
N SER A 223 -10.45 -17.19 -7.21
CA SER A 223 -10.90 -18.10 -6.18
C SER A 223 -11.17 -19.42 -6.91
N GLY A 224 -10.22 -20.35 -6.82
CA GLY A 224 -10.38 -21.73 -7.21
C GLY A 224 -11.52 -22.28 -6.38
N ARG A 225 -12.74 -22.13 -6.90
CA ARG A 225 -13.93 -22.75 -6.36
C ARG A 225 -13.77 -24.23 -6.68
N ASN A 226 -13.07 -24.95 -5.81
CA ASN A 226 -13.12 -26.40 -5.76
C ASN A 226 -14.54 -26.77 -5.35
N THR A 227 -15.42 -26.89 -6.34
CA THR A 227 -16.68 -27.62 -6.20
C THR A 227 -16.34 -29.09 -6.33
N SER A 228 -15.79 -29.67 -5.27
CA SER A 228 -15.88 -31.10 -5.06
C SER A 228 -17.29 -31.33 -4.50
N ALA A 229 -18.21 -31.74 -5.37
CA ALA A 229 -19.49 -32.30 -4.92
C ALA A 229 -19.24 -33.72 -4.36
N PRO A 230 -19.99 -34.15 -3.33
CA PRO A 230 -20.08 -35.56 -2.97
C PRO A 230 -20.78 -36.38 -4.05
#